data_AF-A0A1J5L5W6-F1
#
_entry.id   AF-A0A1J5L5W6-F1
#
_cell.length_a   1.000
_cell.length_b   1.000
_cell.length_c   1.000
_cell.angle_alpha   90.00
_cell.angle_beta   90.00
_cell.angle_gamma   90.00
#
_symmetry.space_group_name_H-M   'P 1'
#
loop_
_entity.id
_entity.type
_entity.pdbx_description
1 polymer ?
#
loop_
_entity_poly.entity_id
_entity_poly.type
_entity_poly.pdbx_seq_one_letter_code
_entity_poly.pdbx_strand_id
1 'polypeptide(L)'
;MRNLHVLVLLMCFTLAHSQVGIGTTSPDPSSILDISSDSQGFLAPRMTTAQRLAITNPADGLMVFDTDLGSFLYFNDTLSNWGEIKASTNGRVNYKLIQSEVDLASELAAGGGAKYSLDENVLYEINGVISLNYPIALNDAYIMGRDSGEDMLIASGDVFQCSKGGVIKNLMLRSTGGKVFNFQGSGAEVLMVRDCIIDGSSEVGIIKDYYMYFSSLVLFSANSNGIIYENINELLLENQGWYGSNSGIYETYTGTFGNIQQDGGFFVANGSTIGLDVSSNPTVNSGIISGAVFSGNSSTYVQGYTAGSYSGYNFSNAWTVNCPGIPEESDAVATGDINMDYAEGSGATTNFTNNSETKKIVGTTTSNNLFRFSRNGNNKIEYLGEESRYFQVNASLSFKPTATSTYIVYIAKNGVVESETKVYGRATSSWFSPASLIALPITGTLLLDKNDEISVYVRRSEGSGSLKTLSLNLSIR
;
A
#
# COMPACT_ATOMS: atom_id res chain seq x y z
N MET A 1 -38.28 44.76 84.89
CA MET A 1 -37.47 44.77 83.65
C MET A 1 -35.96 44.74 83.95
N ARG A 2 -35.46 43.80 84.78
CA ARG A 2 -34.03 43.73 85.16
C ARG A 2 -33.29 42.52 84.60
N ASN A 3 -33.98 41.66 83.84
CA ASN A 3 -33.42 40.42 83.26
C ASN A 3 -33.49 40.38 81.71
N LEU A 4 -33.95 41.45 81.05
CA LEU A 4 -34.06 41.49 79.58
C LEU A 4 -32.76 41.93 78.89
N HIS A 5 -31.89 42.70 79.58
CA HIS A 5 -30.63 43.19 79.01
C HIS A 5 -29.52 42.14 79.00
N VAL A 6 -29.60 41.12 79.87
CA VAL A 6 -28.64 40.00 79.91
C VAL A 6 -28.92 38.98 78.80
N LEU A 7 -30.17 38.85 78.35
CA LEU A 7 -30.56 37.92 77.28
C LEU A 7 -30.23 38.47 75.87
N VAL A 8 -30.29 39.79 75.66
CA VAL A 8 -29.96 40.44 74.37
C VAL A 8 -28.44 40.51 74.13
N LEU A 9 -27.63 40.55 75.20
CA LEU A 9 -26.16 40.55 75.08
C LEU A 9 -25.58 39.15 74.77
N LEU A 10 -26.36 38.08 74.96
CA LEU A 10 -25.92 36.70 74.78
C LEU A 10 -26.17 36.14 73.36
N MET A 11 -26.83 36.89 72.46
CA MET A 11 -27.16 36.45 71.09
C MET A 11 -26.24 37.00 69.99
N CYS A 12 -25.19 37.75 70.31
CA CYS A 12 -24.21 38.24 69.34
C CYS A 12 -22.85 37.54 69.48
N PHE A 13 -22.83 36.21 69.38
CA PHE A 13 -21.63 35.49 68.96
C PHE A 13 -21.73 35.27 67.45
N THR A 14 -21.38 36.29 66.67
CA THR A 14 -21.01 36.03 65.27
C THR A 14 -19.75 35.18 65.29
N LEU A 15 -19.79 34.01 64.67
CA LEU A 15 -18.60 33.22 64.36
C LEU A 15 -17.71 34.07 63.44
N ALA A 16 -16.78 34.82 64.01
CA ALA A 16 -15.76 35.49 63.23
C ALA A 16 -14.77 34.42 62.75
N HIS A 17 -14.88 34.02 61.50
CA HIS A 17 -13.85 33.23 60.83
C HIS A 17 -12.65 34.15 60.59
N SER A 18 -11.50 33.85 61.21
CA SER A 18 -10.25 34.56 60.93
C SER A 18 -9.65 34.04 59.61
N GLN A 19 -10.20 34.48 58.48
CA GLN A 19 -9.56 34.29 57.18
C GLN A 19 -8.43 35.32 57.03
N VAL A 20 -7.30 34.90 56.48
CA VAL A 20 -6.20 35.81 56.17
C VAL A 20 -6.43 36.37 54.77
N GLY A 21 -6.88 37.62 54.69
CA GLY A 21 -6.90 38.39 53.45
C GLY A 21 -5.64 39.24 53.32
N ILE A 22 -4.92 39.12 52.20
CA ILE A 22 -3.83 40.03 51.84
C ILE A 22 -4.24 40.76 50.56
N GLY A 23 -4.43 42.07 50.64
CA GLY A 23 -4.89 42.88 49.50
C GLY A 23 -6.37 42.75 49.17
N THR A 24 -7.15 41.99 49.95
CA THR A 24 -8.62 41.94 49.87
C THR A 24 -9.24 42.09 51.27
N THR A 25 -10.36 42.81 51.36
CA THR A 25 -11.17 42.92 52.58
C THR A 25 -12.31 41.92 52.63
N SER A 26 -12.52 41.16 51.55
CA SER A 26 -13.52 40.12 51.44
C SER A 26 -12.86 38.87 50.86
N PRO A 27 -12.05 38.13 51.66
CA PRO A 27 -11.50 36.85 51.25
C PRO A 27 -12.59 35.91 50.76
N ASP A 28 -12.27 35.07 49.78
CA ASP A 28 -13.21 34.03 49.33
C ASP A 28 -13.64 33.16 50.53
N PRO A 29 -14.95 32.92 50.75
CA PRO A 29 -15.44 32.11 51.88
C PRO A 29 -14.87 30.68 51.94
N SER A 30 -14.36 30.14 50.83
CA SER A 30 -13.74 28.82 50.76
C SER A 30 -12.24 28.81 51.08
N SER A 31 -11.63 29.98 51.33
CA SER A 31 -10.19 30.12 51.56
C SER A 31 -9.83 30.36 53.03
N ILE A 32 -8.68 29.81 53.46
CA ILE A 32 -8.04 30.18 54.74
C ILE A 32 -7.09 31.37 54.52
N LEU A 33 -6.49 31.47 53.33
CA LEU A 33 -5.64 32.55 52.87
C LEU A 33 -6.08 32.97 51.46
N ASP A 34 -6.43 34.24 51.28
CA ASP A 34 -6.75 34.85 49.99
C ASP A 34 -5.80 36.03 49.74
N ILE A 35 -5.16 36.06 48.57
CA ILE A 35 -4.20 37.08 48.19
C ILE A 35 -4.67 37.72 46.88
N SER A 36 -5.01 39.00 46.92
CA SER A 36 -5.40 39.78 45.75
C SER A 36 -4.39 40.90 45.50
N SER A 37 -3.87 40.99 44.27
CA SER A 37 -2.98 42.06 43.84
C SER A 37 -3.00 42.18 42.32
N ASP A 38 -3.03 43.41 41.80
CA ASP A 38 -2.94 43.68 40.36
C ASP A 38 -1.49 43.90 39.88
N SER A 39 -0.50 43.87 40.80
CA SER A 39 0.90 44.22 40.50
C SER A 39 1.97 43.39 41.21
N GLN A 40 1.59 42.55 42.18
CA GLN A 40 2.51 41.73 42.98
C GLN A 40 2.08 40.26 42.94
N GLY A 41 3.04 39.33 43.06
CA GLY A 41 2.78 37.89 43.06
C GLY A 41 3.07 37.22 44.40
N PHE A 42 2.77 35.93 44.50
CA PHE A 42 3.12 35.11 45.65
C PHE A 42 4.53 34.53 45.48
N LEU A 43 5.40 34.74 46.48
CA LEU A 43 6.72 34.14 46.55
C LEU A 43 6.67 32.92 47.49
N ALA A 44 6.57 31.71 46.94
CA ALA A 44 6.62 30.49 47.74
C ALA A 44 7.97 30.31 48.46
N PRO A 45 8.05 29.51 49.54
CA PRO A 45 9.31 29.18 50.19
C PRO A 45 10.34 28.66 49.19
N ARG A 46 11.51 29.31 49.15
CA ARG A 46 12.61 28.99 48.23
C ARG A 46 13.69 28.21 48.94
N MET A 47 14.14 27.11 48.37
CA MET A 47 15.17 26.24 48.96
C MET A 47 15.92 25.46 47.88
N THR A 48 17.11 24.93 48.20
CA THR A 48 17.85 24.03 47.32
C THR A 48 17.22 22.64 47.29
N THR A 49 17.57 21.80 46.32
CA THR A 49 17.10 20.41 46.25
C THR A 49 17.51 19.63 47.50
N ALA A 50 18.73 19.87 48.00
CA ALA A 50 19.20 19.24 49.25
C ALA A 50 18.35 19.66 50.46
N GLN A 51 17.97 20.94 50.55
CA GLN A 51 17.13 21.45 51.64
C GLN A 51 15.69 20.95 51.55
N ARG A 52 15.12 20.87 50.34
CA ARG A 52 13.78 20.29 50.10
C ARG A 52 13.72 18.83 50.53
N LEU A 53 14.71 18.04 50.13
CA LEU A 53 14.80 16.62 50.51
C LEU A 53 15.07 16.41 52.00
N ALA A 54 15.57 17.42 52.71
CA ALA A 54 15.79 17.36 54.16
C ALA A 54 14.52 17.67 54.98
N ILE A 55 13.40 18.05 54.36
CA ILE A 55 12.13 18.24 55.07
C ILE A 55 11.65 16.88 55.59
N THR A 56 11.60 16.72 56.91
CA THR A 56 11.09 15.51 57.57
C THR A 56 9.56 15.54 57.60
N ASN A 57 8.91 14.46 57.15
CA ASN A 57 7.44 14.31 57.11
C ASN A 57 6.73 15.50 56.43
N PRO A 58 7.05 15.83 55.17
CA PRO A 58 6.35 16.88 54.44
C PRO A 58 4.85 16.55 54.34
N ALA A 59 3.99 17.55 54.53
CA ALA A 59 2.54 17.37 54.42
C ALA A 59 2.13 17.18 52.95
N ASP A 60 1.06 16.42 52.71
CA ASP A 60 0.47 16.30 51.37
C ASP A 60 0.07 17.68 50.82
N GLY A 61 0.46 17.96 49.58
CA GLY A 61 0.24 19.27 48.94
C GLY A 61 1.20 20.38 49.38
N LEU A 62 2.22 20.10 50.20
CA LEU A 62 3.23 21.11 50.58
C LEU A 62 3.96 21.63 49.34
N MET A 63 3.87 22.94 49.08
CA MET A 63 4.45 23.57 47.89
C MET A 63 5.71 24.38 48.21
N VAL A 64 6.76 24.22 47.40
CA VAL A 64 8.02 24.96 47.48
C VAL A 64 8.52 25.35 46.10
N PHE A 65 9.38 26.35 46.03
CA PHE A 65 10.17 26.64 44.83
C PHE A 65 11.61 26.13 45.02
N ASP A 66 12.02 25.17 44.21
CA ASP A 66 13.36 24.61 44.25
C ASP A 66 14.31 25.43 43.39
N THR A 67 15.29 26.04 44.04
CA THR A 67 16.25 26.95 43.41
C THR A 67 17.33 26.26 42.58
N ASP A 68 17.59 24.97 42.80
CA ASP A 68 18.54 24.21 41.96
C ASP A 68 17.85 23.74 40.67
N LEU A 69 16.58 23.36 40.75
CA LEU A 69 15.78 22.94 39.60
C LEU A 69 15.12 24.10 38.84
N GLY A 70 14.92 25.24 39.50
CA GLY A 70 14.20 26.38 38.93
C GLY A 70 12.69 26.17 38.79
N SER A 71 12.10 25.26 39.56
CA SER A 71 10.70 24.82 39.39
C SER A 71 9.91 24.84 40.70
N PHE A 72 8.59 24.97 40.60
CA PHE A 72 7.69 24.70 41.71
C PHE A 72 7.50 23.19 41.89
N LEU A 73 7.57 22.71 43.13
CA LEU A 73 7.25 21.33 43.48
C LEU A 73 6.20 21.28 44.58
N TYR A 74 5.40 20.22 44.55
CA TYR A 74 4.49 19.85 45.64
C TYR A 74 4.85 18.46 46.16
N PHE A 75 4.66 18.22 47.46
CA PHE A 75 4.79 16.88 48.02
C PHE A 75 3.51 16.07 47.80
N ASN A 76 3.64 14.85 47.29
CA ASN A 76 2.56 13.88 47.16
C ASN A 76 2.80 12.77 48.19
N ASP A 77 1.96 12.72 49.23
CA ASP A 77 2.11 11.78 50.34
C ASP A 77 1.83 10.34 49.90
N THR A 78 0.84 10.16 49.00
CA THR A 78 0.48 8.84 48.45
C THR A 78 1.66 8.17 47.72
N LEU A 79 2.46 8.96 47.00
CA LEU A 79 3.64 8.49 46.27
C LEU A 79 4.94 8.65 47.07
N SER A 80 4.88 9.29 48.25
CA SER A 80 6.04 9.65 49.08
C SER A 80 7.14 10.36 48.28
N ASN A 81 6.77 11.26 47.37
CA ASN A 81 7.68 11.92 46.46
C ASN A 81 7.28 13.38 46.15
N TRP A 82 8.25 14.18 45.73
CA TRP A 82 8.05 15.52 45.21
C TRP A 82 7.68 15.48 43.72
N GLY A 83 6.51 16.04 43.39
CA GLY A 83 6.05 16.24 42.02
C GLY A 83 6.34 17.66 41.54
N GLU A 84 6.79 17.80 40.30
CA GLU A 84 7.03 19.11 39.67
C GLU A 84 5.73 19.67 39.06
N ILE A 85 5.43 20.93 39.33
CA ILE A 85 4.32 21.65 38.69
C ILE A 85 4.83 22.24 37.38
N LYS A 86 4.46 21.62 36.26
CA LYS A 86 4.78 22.13 34.92
C LYS A 86 3.57 22.82 34.31
N ALA A 87 3.79 23.98 33.69
CA ALA A 87 2.83 24.52 32.74
C ALA A 87 2.78 23.59 31.51
N SER A 88 1.58 23.37 30.97
CA SER A 88 1.32 22.55 29.79
C SER A 88 1.91 23.09 28.47
N THR A 89 2.74 24.13 28.53
CA THR A 89 3.63 24.52 27.43
C THR A 89 4.74 23.47 27.28
N ASN A 90 4.34 22.30 26.77
CA ASN A 90 5.22 21.26 26.25
C ASN A 90 6.21 21.91 25.27
N GLY A 91 7.51 21.68 25.47
CA GLY A 91 8.62 22.37 24.81
C GLY A 91 8.83 22.11 23.31
N ARG A 92 7.77 22.20 22.49
CA ARG A 92 7.84 22.25 21.03
C ARG A 92 7.40 23.64 20.57
N VAL A 93 8.26 24.31 19.81
CA VAL A 93 8.01 25.67 19.29
C VAL A 93 6.95 25.65 18.18
N ASN A 94 6.93 24.59 17.37
CA ASN A 94 6.01 24.43 16.24
C ASN A 94 4.96 23.36 16.59
N TYR A 95 4.09 23.65 17.56
CA TYR A 95 3.08 22.72 18.05
C TYR A 95 1.76 23.42 18.37
N LYS A 96 0.65 22.75 18.05
CA LYS A 96 -0.70 23.19 18.40
C LYS A 96 -1.57 22.00 18.79
N LEU A 97 -2.30 22.13 19.90
CA LEU A 97 -3.31 21.16 20.34
C LEU A 97 -4.68 21.62 19.83
N ILE A 98 -5.44 20.69 19.24
CA ILE A 98 -6.76 20.93 18.66
C ILE A 98 -7.78 20.06 19.42
N GLN A 99 -8.67 20.73 20.14
CA GLN A 99 -9.75 20.13 20.93
C GLN A 99 -11.13 20.49 20.36
N SER A 100 -11.18 21.49 19.49
CA SER A 100 -12.36 21.85 18.71
C SER A 100 -11.95 22.59 17.43
N GLU A 101 -12.89 22.79 16.49
CA GLU A 101 -12.63 23.61 15.30
C GLU A 101 -12.30 25.08 15.63
N VAL A 102 -12.69 25.58 16.81
CA VAL A 102 -12.39 26.95 17.25
C VAL A 102 -10.89 27.16 17.41
N ASP A 103 -10.15 26.10 17.76
CA ASP A 103 -8.70 26.15 17.88
C ASP A 103 -8.03 26.41 16.52
N LEU A 104 -8.71 26.15 15.40
CA LEU A 104 -8.22 26.37 14.03
C LEU A 104 -8.62 27.74 13.45
N ALA A 105 -9.09 28.69 14.26
CA ALA A 105 -9.58 29.99 13.77
C ALA A 105 -8.52 30.80 12.98
N SER A 106 -7.24 30.74 13.38
CA SER A 106 -6.14 31.38 12.64
C SER A 106 -5.91 30.76 11.27
N GLU A 107 -5.96 29.44 11.19
CA GLU A 107 -5.78 28.64 9.98
C GLU A 107 -6.96 28.82 9.03
N LEU A 108 -8.18 28.98 9.57
CA LEU A 108 -9.37 29.32 8.80
C LEU A 108 -9.23 30.70 8.15
N ALA A 109 -8.75 31.69 8.90
CA ALA A 109 -8.49 33.02 8.38
C ALA A 109 -7.40 32.99 7.29
N ALA A 110 -6.32 32.23 7.51
CA ALA A 110 -5.26 32.02 6.52
C ALA A 110 -5.77 31.33 5.25
N GLY A 111 -6.71 30.39 5.38
CA GLY A 111 -7.39 29.75 4.26
C GLY A 111 -8.56 30.55 3.66
N GLY A 112 -8.69 31.83 4.01
CA GLY A 112 -9.69 32.74 3.43
C GLY A 112 -11.14 32.43 3.81
N GLY A 113 -11.36 31.71 4.92
CA GLY A 113 -12.70 31.32 5.40
C GLY A 113 -13.32 30.15 4.64
N ALA A 114 -12.54 29.44 3.80
CA ALA A 114 -13.02 28.30 3.02
C ALA A 114 -12.35 26.97 3.39
N LYS A 115 -11.21 27.02 4.10
CA LYS A 115 -10.40 25.87 4.51
C LYS A 115 -9.51 26.24 5.69
N TYR A 116 -9.10 25.25 6.47
CA TYR A 116 -8.09 25.41 7.52
C TYR A 116 -6.70 25.24 6.88
N SER A 117 -6.05 26.34 6.52
CA SER A 117 -4.69 26.30 5.97
C SER A 117 -3.69 26.20 7.12
N LEU A 118 -3.10 25.03 7.30
CA LEU A 118 -2.15 24.77 8.37
C LEU A 118 -0.81 25.47 8.10
N ASP A 119 -0.08 25.75 9.17
CA ASP A 119 1.26 26.31 9.11
C ASP A 119 2.29 25.23 8.76
N GLU A 120 3.20 25.57 7.85
CA GLU A 120 4.27 24.68 7.39
C GLU A 120 5.16 24.23 8.56
N ASN A 121 5.57 22.96 8.58
CA ASN A 121 6.46 22.41 9.60
C ASN A 121 5.93 22.54 11.06
N VAL A 122 4.62 22.67 11.24
CA VAL A 122 3.94 22.67 12.54
C VAL A 122 3.27 21.33 12.80
N LEU A 123 3.33 20.87 14.06
CA LEU A 123 2.62 19.70 14.53
C LEU A 123 1.28 20.08 15.14
N TYR A 124 0.20 19.58 14.55
CA TYR A 124 -1.16 19.67 15.03
C TYR A 124 -1.54 18.34 15.72
N GLU A 125 -1.75 18.38 17.02
CA GLU A 125 -2.23 17.24 17.81
C GLU A 125 -3.75 17.32 17.95
N ILE A 126 -4.46 16.30 17.46
CA ILE A 126 -5.89 16.15 17.65
C ILE A 126 -6.13 15.43 18.97
N ASN A 127 -7.06 15.95 19.77
CA ASN A 127 -7.44 15.37 21.04
C ASN A 127 -8.97 15.29 21.13
N GLY A 128 -9.50 14.10 20.91
CA GLY A 128 -10.92 13.79 20.84
C GLY A 128 -11.53 13.96 19.45
N VAL A 129 -12.86 14.05 19.42
CA VAL A 129 -13.65 14.10 18.19
C VAL A 129 -13.85 15.55 17.74
N ILE A 130 -13.28 15.90 16.59
CA ILE A 130 -13.34 17.24 16.01
C ILE A 130 -14.23 17.21 14.76
N SER A 131 -15.36 17.89 14.85
CA SER A 131 -16.24 18.13 13.70
C SER A 131 -15.74 19.37 12.93
N LEU A 132 -15.37 19.17 11.67
CA LEU A 132 -14.85 20.20 10.79
C LEU A 132 -15.97 20.78 9.92
N ASN A 133 -16.16 22.10 9.98
CA ASN A 133 -17.03 22.83 9.05
C ASN A 133 -16.39 23.08 7.67
N TYR A 134 -15.06 23.03 7.57
CA TYR A 134 -14.28 23.28 6.35
C TYR A 134 -13.14 22.27 6.21
N PRO A 135 -12.67 21.97 4.98
CA PRO A 135 -11.58 21.03 4.79
C PRO A 135 -10.25 21.58 5.32
N ILE A 136 -9.34 20.68 5.68
CA ILE A 136 -7.96 21.00 6.07
C ILE A 136 -7.07 21.01 4.82
N ALA A 137 -6.20 22.02 4.73
CA ALA A 137 -5.08 22.07 3.79
C ALA A 137 -3.77 21.90 4.58
N LEU A 138 -3.08 20.77 4.37
CA LEU A 138 -1.92 20.37 5.17
C LEU A 138 -0.73 21.33 5.06
N ASN A 139 -0.40 21.79 3.85
CA ASN A 139 0.71 22.74 3.65
C ASN A 139 2.05 22.27 4.28
N ASP A 140 2.41 21.00 4.08
CA ASP A 140 3.60 20.36 4.65
C ASP A 140 3.63 20.33 6.20
N ALA A 141 2.47 20.49 6.84
CA ALA A 141 2.28 20.29 8.27
C ALA A 141 2.19 18.80 8.65
N TYR A 142 2.30 18.57 9.96
CA TYR A 142 2.11 17.27 10.58
C TYR A 142 0.81 17.29 11.38
N ILE A 143 -0.06 16.32 11.17
CA ILE A 143 -1.27 16.12 11.97
C ILE A 143 -1.23 14.73 12.59
N MET A 144 -1.52 14.64 13.89
CA MET A 144 -1.55 13.36 14.59
C MET A 144 -2.55 13.30 15.72
N GLY A 145 -3.06 12.10 15.99
CA GLY A 145 -3.65 11.74 17.28
C GLY A 145 -2.66 10.97 18.16
N ARG A 146 -3.09 10.66 19.37
CA ARG A 146 -2.43 9.73 20.30
C ARG A 146 -3.16 8.40 20.39
N ASP A 147 -4.48 8.43 20.21
CA ASP A 147 -5.35 7.26 20.20
C ASP A 147 -6.24 7.30 18.96
N SER A 148 -5.94 6.47 17.96
CA SER A 148 -6.71 6.41 16.72
C SER A 148 -8.14 5.91 16.91
N GLY A 149 -8.52 5.40 18.09
CA GLY A 149 -9.90 5.05 18.43
C GLY A 149 -10.75 6.22 18.95
N GLU A 150 -10.12 7.26 19.49
CA GLU A 150 -10.79 8.40 20.13
C GLU A 150 -10.50 9.75 19.46
N ASP A 151 -9.32 9.90 18.85
CA ASP A 151 -8.89 11.10 18.14
C ASP A 151 -9.38 11.06 16.69
N MET A 152 -10.44 11.81 16.41
CA MET A 152 -11.21 11.69 15.18
C MET A 152 -11.41 13.04 14.50
N LEU A 153 -11.21 13.06 13.18
CA LEU A 153 -11.64 14.17 12.32
C LEU A 153 -12.89 13.75 11.53
N ILE A 154 -13.97 14.50 11.70
CA ILE A 154 -15.25 14.26 11.02
C ILE A 154 -15.62 15.49 10.19
N ALA A 155 -15.95 15.30 8.91
CA ALA A 155 -16.49 16.35 8.07
C ALA A 155 -17.79 15.92 7.37
N SER A 156 -18.67 16.88 7.10
CA SER A 156 -19.82 16.67 6.20
C SER A 156 -19.46 16.86 4.72
N GLY A 157 -18.43 17.68 4.44
CA GLY A 157 -17.76 17.77 3.15
C GLY A 157 -16.44 17.01 3.18
N ASP A 158 -15.44 17.53 2.45
CA ASP A 158 -14.11 16.92 2.46
C ASP A 158 -13.42 17.10 3.83
N VAL A 159 -12.72 16.07 4.32
CA VAL A 159 -11.86 16.21 5.52
C VAL A 159 -10.59 16.97 5.14
N PHE A 160 -9.93 16.53 4.07
CA PHE A 160 -8.71 17.15 3.55
C PHE A 160 -8.90 17.58 2.10
N GLN A 161 -8.54 18.83 1.80
CA GLN A 161 -8.44 19.36 0.45
C GLN A 161 -7.08 20.03 0.28
N CYS A 162 -6.14 19.31 -0.34
CA CYS A 162 -4.72 19.64 -0.26
C CYS A 162 -4.06 19.71 -1.64
N SER A 163 -3.20 20.72 -1.82
CA SER A 163 -2.28 20.83 -2.95
C SER A 163 -0.80 20.72 -2.57
N LYS A 164 -0.55 20.45 -1.28
CA LYS A 164 0.77 20.31 -0.69
C LYS A 164 0.83 19.03 0.12
N GLY A 165 2.06 18.59 0.38
CA GLY A 165 2.33 17.39 1.14
C GLY A 165 2.03 17.55 2.62
N GLY A 166 2.55 16.62 3.40
CA GLY A 166 2.41 16.60 4.85
C GLY A 166 2.34 15.18 5.38
N VAL A 167 2.09 15.07 6.68
CA VAL A 167 2.00 13.78 7.37
C VAL A 167 0.72 13.72 8.18
N ILE A 168 -0.07 12.67 7.95
CA ILE A 168 -1.25 12.31 8.73
C ILE A 168 -0.94 11.01 9.45
N LYS A 169 -1.15 10.94 10.77
CA LYS A 169 -0.97 9.67 11.48
C LYS A 169 -1.81 9.48 12.73
N ASN A 170 -2.06 8.24 13.13
CA ASN A 170 -2.74 7.89 14.39
C ASN A 170 -4.12 8.57 14.55
N LEU A 171 -4.96 8.52 13.52
CA LEU A 171 -6.26 9.20 13.51
C LEU A 171 -7.36 8.31 12.95
N MET A 172 -8.57 8.48 13.47
CA MET A 172 -9.79 8.08 12.77
C MET A 172 -10.27 9.22 11.87
N LEU A 173 -10.61 8.92 10.62
CA LEU A 173 -11.06 9.88 9.63
C LEU A 173 -12.42 9.48 9.08
N ARG A 174 -13.35 10.44 8.98
CA ARG A 174 -14.66 10.22 8.39
C ARG A 174 -15.18 11.42 7.61
N SER A 175 -15.69 11.15 6.40
CA SER A 175 -16.46 12.11 5.61
C SER A 175 -17.85 11.56 5.31
N THR A 176 -18.91 12.26 5.73
CA THR A 176 -20.31 11.79 5.54
C THR A 176 -21.00 12.32 4.29
N GLY A 177 -20.35 13.21 3.53
CA GLY A 177 -20.91 13.78 2.31
C GLY A 177 -19.89 14.27 1.26
N GLY A 178 -18.59 14.25 1.59
CA GLY A 178 -17.49 14.49 0.64
C GLY A 178 -16.47 13.35 0.64
N LYS A 179 -15.19 13.68 0.44
CA LYS A 179 -14.06 12.75 0.47
C LYS A 179 -13.27 12.87 1.76
N VAL A 180 -12.72 11.77 2.26
CA VAL A 180 -11.67 11.87 3.29
C VAL A 180 -10.43 12.54 2.70
N PHE A 181 -10.00 12.09 1.52
CA PHE A 181 -8.85 12.61 0.81
C PHE A 181 -9.29 13.26 -0.52
N ASN A 182 -9.09 14.57 -0.66
CA ASN A 182 -9.18 15.29 -1.92
C ASN A 182 -7.84 15.98 -2.21
N PHE A 183 -6.85 15.19 -2.64
CA PHE A 183 -5.46 15.63 -2.80
C PHE A 183 -5.10 15.77 -4.28
N GLN A 184 -4.62 16.95 -4.65
CA GLN A 184 -4.10 17.24 -5.99
C GLN A 184 -2.81 18.05 -5.90
N GLY A 185 -1.66 17.39 -6.05
CA GLY A 185 -0.35 18.02 -6.05
C GLY A 185 0.02 18.62 -7.41
N SER A 186 1.31 18.93 -7.57
CA SER A 186 1.93 19.43 -8.80
C SER A 186 2.94 18.44 -9.41
N GLY A 187 3.09 17.27 -8.80
CA GLY A 187 4.09 16.26 -9.14
C GLY A 187 5.41 16.39 -8.38
N ALA A 188 5.52 17.31 -7.42
CA ALA A 188 6.73 17.54 -6.61
C ALA A 188 6.54 17.16 -5.12
N GLU A 189 5.30 17.07 -4.68
CA GLU A 189 4.93 16.93 -3.27
C GLU A 189 5.07 15.49 -2.75
N VAL A 190 5.29 15.37 -1.44
CA VAL A 190 5.34 14.11 -0.70
C VAL A 190 4.23 14.08 0.35
N LEU A 191 3.41 13.03 0.33
CA LEU A 191 2.36 12.81 1.32
C LEU A 191 2.60 11.48 2.06
N MET A 192 2.47 11.50 3.39
CA MET A 192 2.53 10.29 4.21
C MET A 192 1.27 10.12 5.06
N VAL A 193 0.64 8.95 5.01
CA VAL A 193 -0.54 8.59 5.82
C VAL A 193 -0.28 7.28 6.56
N ARG A 194 -0.28 7.29 7.90
CA ARG A 194 0.11 6.10 8.67
C ARG A 194 -0.79 5.83 9.86
N ASP A 195 -0.98 4.57 10.22
CA ASP A 195 -1.66 4.20 11.46
C ASP A 195 -3.06 4.82 11.58
N CYS A 196 -3.78 4.90 10.46
CA CYS A 196 -5.07 5.59 10.34
C CYS A 196 -6.21 4.59 10.16
N ILE A 197 -7.39 4.97 10.62
CA ILE A 197 -8.65 4.24 10.41
C ILE A 197 -9.58 5.15 9.61
N ILE A 198 -9.97 4.74 8.41
CA ILE A 198 -10.97 5.42 7.60
C ILE A 198 -12.26 4.63 7.71
N ASP A 199 -13.21 5.16 8.47
CA ASP A 199 -14.43 4.42 8.83
C ASP A 199 -15.70 5.19 8.47
N GLY A 200 -16.63 4.51 7.81
CA GLY A 200 -18.00 5.01 7.60
C GLY A 200 -18.08 6.22 6.66
N SER A 201 -17.18 6.34 5.69
CA SER A 201 -17.14 7.48 4.77
C SER A 201 -17.95 7.24 3.49
N SER A 202 -18.52 8.31 2.93
CA SER A 202 -19.15 8.28 1.60
C SER A 202 -18.15 7.95 0.50
N GLU A 203 -16.93 8.47 0.62
CA GLU A 203 -15.83 8.21 -0.30
C GLU A 203 -14.50 8.37 0.45
N VAL A 204 -13.59 7.40 0.30
CA VAL A 204 -12.22 7.56 0.81
C VAL A 204 -11.52 8.66 0.01
N GLY A 205 -11.63 8.64 -1.31
CA GLY A 205 -11.40 9.81 -2.16
C GLY A 205 -10.33 9.63 -3.23
N ILE A 206 -9.51 10.65 -3.44
CA ILE A 206 -8.52 10.70 -4.51
C ILE A 206 -7.21 11.33 -4.02
N ILE A 207 -6.10 10.73 -4.45
CA ILE A 207 -4.75 11.26 -4.31
C ILE A 207 -4.13 11.28 -5.70
N LYS A 208 -3.82 12.49 -6.19
CA LYS A 208 -3.28 12.64 -7.53
C LYS A 208 -2.21 13.69 -7.71
N ASP A 209 -1.37 13.48 -8.72
CA ASP A 209 -0.30 14.39 -9.13
C ASP A 209 0.72 14.64 -7.98
N TYR A 210 1.16 13.56 -7.31
CA TYR A 210 2.21 13.62 -6.26
C TYR A 210 3.51 13.00 -6.76
N TYR A 211 4.65 13.50 -6.26
CA TYR A 211 5.90 12.79 -6.45
C TYR A 211 5.89 11.47 -5.69
N MET A 212 5.48 11.50 -4.42
CA MET A 212 5.38 10.30 -3.60
C MET A 212 4.13 10.34 -2.73
N TYR A 213 3.41 9.22 -2.70
CA TYR A 213 2.46 8.90 -1.66
C TYR A 213 2.93 7.63 -0.95
N PHE A 214 3.11 7.75 0.36
CA PHE A 214 3.45 6.63 1.23
C PHE A 214 2.33 6.40 2.24
N SER A 215 1.80 5.18 2.31
CA SER A 215 0.92 4.79 3.40
C SER A 215 1.35 3.50 4.09
N SER A 216 1.10 3.42 5.40
CA SER A 216 1.46 2.24 6.20
C SER A 216 0.43 2.01 7.30
N LEU A 217 -0.06 0.77 7.44
CA LEU A 217 -1.07 0.38 8.43
C LEU A 217 -2.31 1.27 8.41
N VAL A 218 -2.99 1.27 7.26
CA VAL A 218 -4.24 2.01 7.08
C VAL A 218 -5.41 1.04 6.97
N LEU A 219 -6.40 1.20 7.84
CA LEU A 219 -7.59 0.34 7.87
C LEU A 219 -8.79 1.08 7.29
N PHE A 220 -9.54 0.39 6.45
CA PHE A 220 -10.72 0.92 5.79
C PHE A 220 -11.93 0.08 6.16
N SER A 221 -12.97 0.67 6.73
CA SER A 221 -14.21 -0.02 7.12
C SER A 221 -15.47 0.79 6.79
N ALA A 222 -16.54 0.09 6.40
CA ALA A 222 -17.87 0.68 6.18
C ALA A 222 -17.91 1.88 5.20
N ASN A 223 -16.92 2.02 4.31
CA ASN A 223 -16.90 3.08 3.31
C ASN A 223 -17.74 2.71 2.10
N SER A 224 -18.45 3.68 1.52
CA SER A 224 -19.32 3.44 0.36
C SER A 224 -18.55 3.37 -0.95
N ASN A 225 -17.41 4.05 -1.04
CA ASN A 225 -16.48 4.03 -2.17
C ASN A 225 -15.04 4.13 -1.65
N GLY A 226 -14.09 3.51 -2.35
CA GLY A 226 -12.68 3.49 -1.97
C GLY A 226 -11.89 4.69 -2.47
N ILE A 227 -10.62 4.44 -2.79
CA ILE A 227 -9.62 5.46 -3.12
C ILE A 227 -9.10 5.32 -4.55
N ILE A 228 -8.92 6.47 -5.21
CA ILE A 228 -8.28 6.57 -6.52
C ILE A 228 -6.87 7.12 -6.33
N TYR A 229 -5.89 6.41 -6.89
CA TYR A 229 -4.53 6.90 -7.06
C TYR A 229 -4.31 7.24 -8.54
N GLU A 230 -3.84 8.46 -8.82
CA GLU A 230 -3.66 8.95 -10.18
C GLU A 230 -2.37 9.75 -10.35
N ASN A 231 -1.58 9.45 -11.39
CA ASN A 231 -0.36 10.22 -11.71
C ASN A 231 0.61 10.39 -10.52
N ILE A 232 0.99 9.28 -9.88
CA ILE A 232 1.92 9.30 -8.74
C ILE A 232 3.24 8.67 -9.16
N ASN A 233 4.36 9.39 -8.99
CA ASN A 233 5.66 8.84 -9.39
C ASN A 233 6.07 7.64 -8.51
N GLU A 234 5.96 7.77 -7.18
CA GLU A 234 6.22 6.69 -6.21
C GLU A 234 4.97 6.42 -5.35
N LEU A 235 4.25 5.34 -5.65
CA LEU A 235 3.09 4.89 -4.88
C LEU A 235 3.52 3.72 -3.98
N LEU A 236 3.62 3.95 -2.68
CA LEU A 236 4.12 2.98 -1.70
C LEU A 236 3.04 2.69 -0.66
N LEU A 237 2.49 1.48 -0.68
CA LEU A 237 1.35 1.04 0.12
C LEU A 237 1.76 -0.16 0.98
N GLU A 238 1.86 0.03 2.29
CA GLU A 238 2.22 -1.02 3.23
C GLU A 238 1.03 -1.39 4.12
N ASN A 239 0.68 -2.68 4.16
CA ASN A 239 -0.35 -3.21 5.06
C ASN A 239 -1.68 -2.45 5.02
N GLN A 240 -2.22 -2.24 3.82
CA GLN A 240 -3.56 -1.68 3.63
C GLN A 240 -4.62 -2.74 3.97
N GLY A 241 -5.56 -2.43 4.87
CA GLY A 241 -6.56 -3.37 5.37
C GLY A 241 -7.97 -2.97 4.97
N TRP A 242 -8.50 -3.57 3.90
CA TRP A 242 -9.86 -3.35 3.43
C TRP A 242 -10.83 -4.41 3.97
N TYR A 243 -11.66 -4.01 4.94
CA TYR A 243 -12.69 -4.89 5.51
C TYR A 243 -13.88 -5.11 4.55
N GLY A 244 -14.54 -6.25 4.70
CA GLY A 244 -15.69 -6.62 3.84
C GLY A 244 -16.98 -5.85 4.07
N SER A 245 -16.97 -4.88 4.99
CA SER A 245 -18.04 -3.90 5.18
C SER A 245 -17.97 -2.73 4.18
N ASN A 246 -16.85 -2.56 3.46
CA ASN A 246 -16.74 -1.55 2.41
C ASN A 246 -17.47 -2.01 1.13
N SER A 247 -17.99 -1.03 0.38
CA SER A 247 -18.65 -1.22 -0.91
C SER A 247 -17.87 -0.56 -2.05
N GLY A 248 -18.29 -0.83 -3.29
CA GLY A 248 -17.71 -0.20 -4.49
C GLY A 248 -16.37 -0.81 -4.90
N ILE A 249 -15.44 0.05 -5.33
CA ILE A 249 -14.07 -0.33 -5.66
C ILE A 249 -13.17 0.16 -4.52
N TYR A 250 -12.34 -0.70 -3.96
CA TYR A 250 -11.46 -0.35 -2.84
C TYR A 250 -10.29 0.51 -3.29
N GLU A 251 -9.53 0.05 -4.28
CA GLU A 251 -8.43 0.81 -4.87
C GLU A 251 -8.57 0.89 -6.39
N THR A 252 -8.32 2.06 -6.95
CA THR A 252 -8.25 2.27 -8.41
C THR A 252 -6.92 2.91 -8.75
N TYR A 253 -6.18 2.32 -9.68
CA TYR A 253 -4.96 2.91 -10.22
C TYR A 253 -5.22 3.40 -11.65
N THR A 254 -4.94 4.67 -11.90
CA THR A 254 -5.12 5.28 -13.23
C THR A 254 -4.03 6.30 -13.55
N GLY A 255 -3.87 6.62 -14.83
CA GLY A 255 -2.81 7.54 -15.27
C GLY A 255 -1.43 6.89 -15.33
N THR A 256 -0.40 7.63 -14.91
CA THR A 256 1.02 7.23 -15.04
C THR A 256 1.69 7.05 -13.69
N PHE A 257 2.46 5.98 -13.54
CA PHE A 257 3.24 5.69 -12.34
C PHE A 257 4.69 5.36 -12.70
N GLY A 258 5.63 5.92 -11.93
CA GLY A 258 7.01 5.47 -11.95
C GLY A 258 7.11 4.09 -11.32
N ASN A 259 6.63 3.98 -10.09
CA ASN A 259 6.65 2.76 -9.31
C ASN A 259 5.37 2.63 -8.48
N ILE A 260 4.84 1.41 -8.42
CA ILE A 260 3.78 1.02 -7.49
C ILE A 260 4.29 -0.15 -6.68
N GLN A 261 4.31 -0.01 -5.35
CA GLN A 261 4.64 -1.08 -4.43
C GLN A 261 3.51 -1.24 -3.42
N GLN A 262 2.87 -2.40 -3.43
CA GLN A 262 1.93 -2.82 -2.41
C GLN A 262 2.46 -4.04 -1.69
N ASP A 263 2.77 -3.88 -0.40
CA ASP A 263 3.34 -4.93 0.44
C ASP A 263 2.45 -5.22 1.65
N GLY A 264 1.99 -6.48 1.75
CA GLY A 264 1.13 -6.95 2.83
C GLY A 264 -0.31 -6.42 2.78
N GLY A 265 -1.02 -6.58 3.88
CA GLY A 265 -2.42 -6.16 4.00
C GLY A 265 -3.44 -7.20 3.49
N PHE A 266 -4.70 -6.76 3.35
CA PHE A 266 -5.79 -7.62 2.91
C PHE A 266 -6.92 -6.86 2.22
N PHE A 267 -7.60 -7.56 1.31
CA PHE A 267 -8.77 -7.13 0.58
C PHE A 267 -9.88 -8.17 0.80
N VAL A 268 -10.88 -7.85 1.62
CA VAL A 268 -12.05 -8.71 1.78
C VAL A 268 -13.19 -8.18 0.91
N ALA A 269 -13.24 -8.56 -0.36
CA ALA A 269 -14.27 -8.08 -1.29
C ALA A 269 -15.47 -9.03 -1.35
N ASN A 270 -16.69 -8.50 -1.20
CA ASN A 270 -17.93 -9.28 -1.17
C ASN A 270 -18.95 -8.80 -2.22
N GLY A 271 -19.72 -9.72 -2.79
CA GLY A 271 -20.78 -9.41 -3.74
C GLY A 271 -20.25 -8.73 -5.01
N SER A 272 -20.71 -7.52 -5.30
CA SER A 272 -20.29 -6.72 -6.47
C SER A 272 -19.05 -5.86 -6.21
N THR A 273 -18.48 -5.90 -5.02
CA THR A 273 -17.32 -5.10 -4.64
C THR A 273 -16.06 -5.63 -5.32
N ILE A 274 -15.17 -4.70 -5.71
CA ILE A 274 -13.90 -5.00 -6.38
C ILE A 274 -12.76 -4.52 -5.48
N GLY A 275 -11.75 -5.37 -5.29
CA GLY A 275 -10.59 -5.05 -4.46
C GLY A 275 -9.62 -4.08 -5.14
N LEU A 276 -9.33 -4.30 -6.42
CA LEU A 276 -8.43 -3.45 -7.19
C LEU A 276 -8.91 -3.27 -8.63
N ASP A 277 -8.89 -2.04 -9.13
CA ASP A 277 -9.21 -1.72 -10.52
C ASP A 277 -8.01 -1.08 -11.24
N VAL A 278 -7.57 -1.74 -12.30
CA VAL A 278 -6.52 -1.31 -13.24
C VAL A 278 -7.02 -1.34 -14.70
N SER A 279 -8.34 -1.44 -14.90
CA SER A 279 -8.95 -1.60 -16.22
C SER A 279 -8.83 -0.39 -17.15
N SER A 280 -8.47 0.77 -16.58
CA SER A 280 -8.08 1.96 -17.33
C SER A 280 -6.74 1.82 -18.08
N ASN A 281 -6.02 0.72 -17.87
CA ASN A 281 -4.69 0.44 -18.40
C ASN A 281 -3.65 1.50 -18.00
N PRO A 282 -3.40 1.72 -16.69
CA PRO A 282 -2.40 2.68 -16.26
C PRO A 282 -1.01 2.35 -16.83
N THR A 283 -0.24 3.39 -17.14
CA THR A 283 1.17 3.22 -17.52
C THR A 283 2.00 3.09 -16.26
N VAL A 284 2.60 1.93 -16.05
CA VAL A 284 3.39 1.60 -14.85
C VAL A 284 4.77 1.15 -15.30
N ASN A 285 5.84 1.82 -14.86
CA ASN A 285 7.20 1.36 -15.22
C ASN A 285 7.63 0.14 -14.41
N SER A 286 7.28 0.10 -13.11
CA SER A 286 7.51 -1.04 -12.22
C SER A 286 6.34 -1.18 -11.25
N GLY A 287 5.69 -2.33 -11.24
CA GLY A 287 4.59 -2.63 -10.32
C GLY A 287 4.88 -3.89 -9.50
N ILE A 288 4.74 -3.82 -8.18
CA ILE A 288 4.88 -4.97 -7.30
C ILE A 288 3.67 -5.03 -6.37
N ILE A 289 3.00 -6.18 -6.32
CA ILE A 289 1.97 -6.47 -5.32
C ILE A 289 2.34 -7.81 -4.68
N SER A 290 2.66 -7.79 -3.40
CA SER A 290 3.13 -8.96 -2.66
C SER A 290 2.48 -9.04 -1.29
N GLY A 291 2.13 -10.25 -0.85
CA GLY A 291 1.66 -10.49 0.51
C GLY A 291 0.25 -10.00 0.84
N ALA A 292 -0.35 -9.14 0.01
CA ALA A 292 -1.75 -8.74 0.14
C ALA A 292 -2.68 -9.94 -0.12
N VAL A 293 -3.59 -10.23 0.82
CA VAL A 293 -4.54 -11.35 0.72
C VAL A 293 -5.85 -10.87 0.12
N PHE A 294 -6.22 -11.37 -1.06
CA PHE A 294 -7.54 -11.16 -1.65
C PHE A 294 -8.49 -12.29 -1.23
N SER A 295 -9.62 -11.94 -0.63
CA SER A 295 -10.57 -12.89 -0.05
C SER A 295 -12.00 -12.34 -0.06
N GLY A 296 -12.95 -13.12 0.43
CA GLY A 296 -14.37 -12.78 0.43
C GLY A 296 -15.14 -13.65 -0.56
N ASN A 297 -16.25 -13.13 -1.07
CA ASN A 297 -17.14 -13.84 -2.01
C ASN A 297 -17.44 -13.04 -3.28
N SER A 298 -16.67 -12.00 -3.57
CA SER A 298 -16.76 -11.27 -4.83
C SER A 298 -16.50 -12.18 -6.03
N SER A 299 -17.20 -11.91 -7.14
CA SER A 299 -16.93 -12.56 -8.43
C SER A 299 -15.71 -11.99 -9.14
N THR A 300 -15.18 -10.85 -8.72
CA THR A 300 -14.06 -10.16 -9.37
C THR A 300 -13.25 -9.41 -8.32
N TYR A 301 -12.17 -10.04 -7.84
CA TYR A 301 -11.24 -9.39 -6.92
C TYR A 301 -10.44 -8.27 -7.58
N VAL A 302 -10.00 -8.48 -8.81
CA VAL A 302 -9.26 -7.51 -9.60
C VAL A 302 -9.97 -7.28 -10.92
N GLN A 303 -10.33 -6.03 -11.19
CA GLN A 303 -10.75 -5.60 -12.51
C GLN A 303 -9.49 -5.26 -13.31
N GLY A 304 -8.98 -6.28 -14.00
CA GLY A 304 -7.69 -6.24 -14.68
C GLY A 304 -7.61 -5.32 -15.89
N TYR A 305 -6.39 -5.14 -16.40
CA TYR A 305 -6.08 -4.46 -17.65
C TYR A 305 -6.93 -5.02 -18.80
N THR A 306 -7.51 -4.12 -19.59
CA THR A 306 -8.29 -4.45 -20.79
C THR A 306 -7.43 -4.57 -22.04
N ALA A 307 -6.18 -4.09 -22.00
CA ALA A 307 -5.17 -4.27 -23.04
C ALA A 307 -3.78 -4.47 -22.43
N GLY A 308 -2.95 -5.30 -23.07
CA GLY A 308 -1.57 -5.57 -22.63
C GLY A 308 -1.44 -6.62 -21.52
N SER A 309 -2.55 -7.17 -21.03
CA SER A 309 -2.58 -8.34 -20.14
C SER A 309 -2.60 -9.67 -20.92
N TYR A 310 -2.52 -10.77 -20.19
CA TYR A 310 -2.61 -12.13 -20.71
C TYR A 310 -3.96 -12.76 -20.37
N SER A 311 -4.42 -13.71 -21.19
CA SER A 311 -5.71 -14.38 -20.94
C SER A 311 -5.73 -15.09 -19.59
N GLY A 312 -6.69 -14.75 -18.73
CA GLY A 312 -6.80 -15.31 -17.37
C GLY A 312 -5.95 -14.59 -16.31
N TYR A 313 -5.30 -13.48 -16.69
CA TYR A 313 -4.44 -12.67 -15.85
C TYR A 313 -4.90 -11.21 -15.85
N ASN A 314 -4.48 -10.45 -14.84
CA ASN A 314 -5.05 -9.14 -14.56
C ASN A 314 -4.13 -7.98 -14.93
N PHE A 315 -2.81 -8.21 -14.99
CA PHE A 315 -1.83 -7.14 -15.12
C PHE A 315 -1.04 -7.22 -16.43
N SER A 316 -0.39 -6.10 -16.78
CA SER A 316 0.61 -6.08 -17.85
C SER A 316 1.92 -6.73 -17.40
N ASN A 317 2.87 -6.90 -18.32
CA ASN A 317 4.17 -7.50 -18.02
C ASN A 317 5.10 -6.63 -17.16
N ALA A 318 4.75 -5.36 -16.90
CA ALA A 318 5.46 -4.47 -15.99
C ALA A 318 5.26 -4.80 -14.50
N TRP A 319 4.34 -5.73 -14.20
CA TRP A 319 3.97 -6.08 -12.83
C TRP A 319 4.65 -7.37 -12.36
N THR A 320 4.88 -7.48 -11.05
CA THR A 320 5.15 -8.74 -10.35
C THR A 320 4.14 -8.90 -9.23
N VAL A 321 3.31 -9.94 -9.31
CA VAL A 321 2.20 -10.18 -8.39
C VAL A 321 2.32 -11.54 -7.74
N ASN A 322 2.37 -11.54 -6.40
CA ASN A 322 2.39 -12.74 -5.59
C ASN A 322 1.45 -12.56 -4.39
N CYS A 323 0.16 -12.81 -4.64
CA CYS A 323 -0.93 -12.53 -3.71
C CYS A 323 -1.88 -13.73 -3.61
N PRO A 324 -2.14 -14.25 -2.40
CA PRO A 324 -3.20 -15.24 -2.22
C PRO A 324 -4.56 -14.70 -2.67
N GLY A 325 -5.34 -15.53 -3.39
CA GLY A 325 -6.69 -15.20 -3.87
C GLY A 325 -6.76 -14.74 -5.33
N ILE A 326 -5.64 -14.36 -5.93
CA ILE A 326 -5.53 -14.02 -7.36
C ILE A 326 -4.39 -14.82 -8.01
N PRO A 327 -4.35 -14.93 -9.36
CA PRO A 327 -3.24 -15.60 -10.04
C PRO A 327 -1.88 -14.97 -9.70
N GLU A 328 -0.86 -15.80 -9.56
CA GLU A 328 0.53 -15.34 -9.52
C GLU A 328 0.93 -14.84 -10.91
N GLU A 329 1.47 -13.62 -10.99
CA GLU A 329 1.84 -12.97 -12.24
C GLU A 329 3.26 -12.44 -12.17
N SER A 330 4.23 -13.23 -12.61
CA SER A 330 5.64 -12.85 -12.62
C SER A 330 6.40 -13.55 -13.75
N ASP A 331 7.60 -13.06 -14.07
CA ASP A 331 8.49 -13.76 -15.00
C ASP A 331 8.87 -15.15 -14.49
N ALA A 332 8.85 -15.36 -13.17
CA ALA A 332 9.11 -16.65 -12.52
C ALA A 332 8.08 -17.75 -12.87
N VAL A 333 6.85 -17.38 -13.23
CA VAL A 333 5.77 -18.32 -13.60
C VAL A 333 5.37 -18.25 -15.07
N ALA A 334 6.17 -17.56 -15.91
CA ALA A 334 6.00 -17.52 -17.36
C ALA A 334 5.91 -18.95 -17.95
N THR A 335 4.94 -19.17 -18.82
CA THR A 335 4.69 -20.47 -19.44
C THR A 335 4.16 -20.31 -20.86
N GLY A 336 4.53 -21.22 -21.74
CA GLY A 336 4.07 -21.18 -23.11
C GLY A 336 4.02 -22.56 -23.76
N ASP A 337 3.04 -22.78 -24.63
CA ASP A 337 2.95 -23.96 -25.48
C ASP A 337 2.69 -23.63 -26.95
N ILE A 338 3.21 -24.49 -27.83
CA ILE A 338 2.76 -24.58 -29.21
C ILE A 338 2.58 -26.06 -29.60
N ASN A 339 1.50 -26.32 -30.34
CA ASN A 339 1.13 -27.67 -30.76
C ASN A 339 0.86 -27.72 -32.26
N MET A 340 1.39 -28.74 -32.92
CA MET A 340 0.88 -29.21 -34.20
C MET A 340 0.12 -30.50 -33.92
N ASP A 341 -1.18 -30.51 -34.20
CA ASP A 341 -2.02 -31.69 -34.07
C ASP A 341 -2.74 -31.94 -35.40
N TYR A 342 -2.12 -32.76 -36.25
CA TYR A 342 -2.71 -33.12 -37.53
C TYR A 342 -3.57 -34.37 -37.38
N ALA A 343 -4.76 -34.35 -37.99
CA ALA A 343 -5.63 -35.51 -38.08
C ALA A 343 -4.89 -36.72 -38.71
N GLU A 344 -5.30 -37.92 -38.33
CA GLU A 344 -4.68 -39.16 -38.83
C GLU A 344 -4.62 -39.19 -40.37
N GLY A 345 -3.44 -39.51 -40.90
CA GLY A 345 -3.18 -39.51 -42.36
C GLY A 345 -2.76 -38.16 -42.94
N SER A 346 -3.03 -37.05 -42.26
CA SER A 346 -2.56 -35.70 -42.66
C SER A 346 -1.18 -35.38 -42.07
N GLY A 347 -0.66 -34.17 -42.29
CA GLY A 347 0.65 -33.74 -41.81
C GLY A 347 1.35 -32.75 -42.74
N ALA A 348 2.31 -32.01 -42.21
CA ALA A 348 3.09 -31.03 -42.96
C ALA A 348 4.46 -31.57 -43.36
N THR A 349 4.90 -31.29 -44.58
CA THR A 349 6.16 -31.82 -45.12
C THR A 349 7.26 -30.77 -45.11
N THR A 350 8.36 -31.10 -44.43
CA THR A 350 9.62 -30.36 -44.50
C THR A 350 10.54 -31.01 -45.53
N ASN A 351 10.84 -30.28 -46.61
CA ASN A 351 11.66 -30.75 -47.72
C ASN A 351 13.14 -30.37 -47.54
N PHE A 352 14.06 -31.28 -47.85
CA PHE A 352 15.51 -31.06 -47.76
C PHE A 352 16.18 -31.19 -49.13
N THR A 353 17.13 -30.31 -49.39
CA THR A 353 17.91 -30.32 -50.64
C THR A 353 19.20 -31.13 -50.52
N ASN A 354 19.82 -31.14 -49.35
CA ASN A 354 21.07 -31.85 -49.08
C ASN A 354 21.14 -32.36 -47.63
N ASN A 355 22.22 -33.06 -47.27
CA ASN A 355 22.38 -33.72 -45.97
C ASN A 355 23.07 -32.86 -44.88
N SER A 356 23.30 -31.59 -45.19
CA SER A 356 23.91 -30.62 -44.26
C SER A 356 22.93 -29.51 -43.88
N GLU A 357 21.77 -29.45 -44.55
CA GLU A 357 20.77 -28.41 -44.38
C GLU A 357 19.94 -28.62 -43.12
N THR A 358 19.96 -27.63 -42.24
CA THR A 358 19.11 -27.55 -41.05
C THR A 358 17.95 -26.60 -41.33
N LYS A 359 16.72 -27.06 -41.15
CA LYS A 359 15.50 -26.29 -41.42
C LYS A 359 14.59 -26.22 -40.22
N LYS A 360 13.88 -25.09 -40.08
CA LYS A 360 12.71 -25.03 -39.22
C LYS A 360 11.66 -26.02 -39.72
N ILE A 361 11.11 -26.81 -38.80
CA ILE A 361 10.02 -27.73 -39.14
C ILE A 361 8.80 -26.92 -39.61
N VAL A 362 8.24 -27.33 -40.74
CA VAL A 362 7.06 -26.70 -41.34
C VAL A 362 5.79 -27.29 -40.70
N GLY A 363 4.84 -26.43 -40.36
CA GLY A 363 3.49 -26.82 -39.97
C GLY A 363 2.76 -25.71 -39.21
N THR A 364 1.43 -25.69 -39.29
CA THR A 364 0.61 -24.74 -38.53
C THR A 364 0.58 -25.12 -37.05
N THR A 365 0.82 -24.16 -36.16
CA THR A 365 0.77 -24.38 -34.70
C THR A 365 -0.40 -23.68 -34.05
N THR A 366 -1.02 -24.31 -33.05
CA THR A 366 -1.94 -23.72 -32.07
C THR A 366 -1.26 -23.59 -30.71
N SER A 367 -1.90 -22.91 -29.76
CA SER A 367 -1.45 -22.76 -28.37
C SER A 367 -2.67 -22.78 -27.46
N ASN A 368 -2.51 -23.28 -26.24
CA ASN A 368 -3.60 -23.36 -25.26
C ASN A 368 -3.33 -22.54 -24.00
N ASN A 369 -2.06 -22.37 -23.64
CA ASN A 369 -1.64 -21.72 -22.41
C ASN A 369 -0.41 -20.83 -22.67
N LEU A 370 -0.65 -19.52 -22.71
CA LEU A 370 0.37 -18.51 -22.92
C LEU A 370 0.30 -17.48 -21.80
N PHE A 371 1.36 -17.40 -21.00
CA PHE A 371 1.59 -16.36 -20.02
C PHE A 371 3.00 -15.82 -20.17
N ARG A 372 3.11 -14.53 -20.51
CA ARG A 372 4.39 -13.90 -20.91
C ARG A 372 5.10 -14.60 -22.06
N PHE A 373 4.34 -15.31 -22.88
CA PHE A 373 4.75 -15.84 -24.16
C PHE A 373 3.72 -15.49 -25.23
N SER A 374 4.15 -15.46 -26.49
CA SER A 374 3.25 -15.35 -27.63
C SER A 374 3.56 -16.40 -28.69
N ARG A 375 2.54 -16.79 -29.44
CA ARG A 375 2.72 -17.55 -30.67
C ARG A 375 2.94 -16.58 -31.82
N ASN A 376 4.18 -16.22 -32.10
CA ASN A 376 4.56 -15.33 -33.20
C ASN A 376 4.61 -16.09 -34.55
N GLY A 377 3.55 -16.80 -34.90
CA GLY A 377 3.47 -17.61 -36.12
C GLY A 377 3.76 -19.10 -35.91
N ASN A 378 4.20 -19.78 -36.97
CA ASN A 378 4.22 -21.24 -37.03
C ASN A 378 5.54 -21.84 -36.56
N ASN A 379 5.44 -22.84 -35.65
CA ASN A 379 6.59 -23.46 -34.98
C ASN A 379 7.52 -22.39 -34.39
N LYS A 380 6.92 -21.39 -33.72
CA LYS A 380 7.63 -20.24 -33.19
C LYS A 380 6.87 -19.70 -31.99
N ILE A 381 7.51 -19.74 -30.83
CA ILE A 381 7.01 -19.15 -29.59
C ILE A 381 8.02 -18.11 -29.12
N GLU A 382 7.54 -16.95 -28.69
CA GLU A 382 8.35 -15.78 -28.35
C GLU A 382 8.14 -15.43 -26.88
N TYR A 383 9.23 -15.19 -26.16
CA TYR A 383 9.19 -14.75 -24.77
C TYR A 383 8.90 -13.24 -24.68
N LEU A 384 7.92 -12.85 -23.87
CA LEU A 384 7.46 -11.46 -23.71
C LEU A 384 7.67 -10.90 -22.29
N GLY A 385 8.30 -11.66 -21.40
CA GLY A 385 8.68 -11.16 -20.08
C GLY A 385 9.81 -10.14 -20.15
N GLU A 386 10.02 -9.41 -19.04
CA GLU A 386 11.00 -8.33 -18.99
C GLU A 386 12.37 -8.82 -18.48
N GLU A 387 12.37 -9.81 -17.57
CA GLU A 387 13.59 -10.34 -16.97
C GLU A 387 14.18 -11.53 -17.74
N SER A 388 15.48 -11.47 -18.04
CA SER A 388 16.21 -12.61 -18.61
C SER A 388 16.29 -13.76 -17.62
N ARG A 389 15.87 -14.97 -18.03
CA ARG A 389 15.96 -16.16 -17.17
C ARG A 389 16.12 -17.46 -17.95
N TYR A 390 16.55 -18.49 -17.23
CA TYR A 390 16.58 -19.86 -17.76
C TYR A 390 15.19 -20.46 -17.78
N PHE A 391 14.88 -21.10 -18.91
CA PHE A 391 13.66 -21.87 -19.15
C PHE A 391 14.01 -23.31 -19.47
N GLN A 392 13.18 -24.23 -19.01
CA GLN A 392 13.18 -25.60 -19.48
C GLN A 392 12.27 -25.70 -20.70
N VAL A 393 12.85 -26.04 -21.84
CA VAL A 393 12.13 -26.27 -23.09
C VAL A 393 12.00 -27.76 -23.31
N ASN A 394 10.77 -28.26 -23.43
CA ASN A 394 10.47 -29.64 -23.74
C ASN A 394 9.67 -29.71 -25.04
N ALA A 395 10.10 -30.55 -25.97
CA ALA A 395 9.40 -30.80 -27.20
C ALA A 395 9.28 -32.30 -27.48
N SER A 396 8.21 -32.70 -28.15
CA SER A 396 8.03 -34.06 -28.67
C SER A 396 7.57 -33.97 -30.11
N LEU A 397 8.38 -34.51 -31.02
CA LEU A 397 8.11 -34.50 -32.46
C LEU A 397 7.78 -35.90 -32.94
N SER A 398 6.59 -36.09 -33.51
CA SER A 398 6.21 -37.30 -34.23
C SER A 398 6.21 -37.07 -35.74
N PHE A 399 6.91 -37.91 -36.49
CA PHE A 399 7.03 -37.77 -37.93
C PHE A 399 7.14 -39.11 -38.67
N LYS A 400 6.83 -39.08 -39.97
CA LYS A 400 7.07 -40.15 -40.94
C LYS A 400 8.02 -39.67 -42.03
N PRO A 401 9.08 -40.43 -42.37
CA PRO A 401 9.94 -40.08 -43.49
C PRO A 401 9.30 -40.49 -44.83
N THR A 402 9.77 -39.91 -45.93
CA THR A 402 9.43 -40.42 -47.28
C THR A 402 10.50 -41.38 -47.85
N ALA A 403 11.67 -41.47 -47.23
CA ALA A 403 12.77 -42.37 -47.59
C ALA A 403 13.60 -42.73 -46.34
N THR A 404 14.39 -43.81 -46.41
CA THR A 404 15.26 -44.21 -45.28
C THR A 404 16.33 -43.16 -45.02
N SER A 405 16.27 -42.51 -43.85
CA SER A 405 17.09 -41.34 -43.51
C SER A 405 17.32 -41.20 -42.01
N THR A 406 18.47 -40.62 -41.65
CA THR A 406 18.79 -40.21 -40.28
C THR A 406 18.53 -38.71 -40.11
N TYR A 407 17.61 -38.35 -39.21
CA TYR A 407 17.30 -36.97 -38.86
C TYR A 407 17.88 -36.61 -37.50
N ILE A 408 18.27 -35.35 -37.36
CA ILE A 408 18.70 -34.76 -36.10
C ILE A 408 17.78 -33.58 -35.83
N VAL A 409 17.10 -33.59 -34.70
CA VAL A 409 16.18 -32.54 -34.28
C VAL A 409 16.83 -31.69 -33.20
N TYR A 410 16.60 -30.38 -33.25
CA TYR A 410 17.17 -29.39 -32.36
C TYR A 410 16.07 -28.43 -31.88
N ILE A 411 16.26 -27.87 -30.70
CA ILE A 411 15.68 -26.59 -30.33
C ILE A 411 16.57 -25.49 -30.95
N ALA A 412 15.95 -24.45 -31.48
CA ALA A 412 16.63 -23.27 -32.00
C ALA A 412 16.15 -22.02 -31.30
N LYS A 413 17.10 -21.16 -30.91
CA LYS A 413 16.87 -19.81 -30.40
C LYS A 413 17.16 -18.79 -31.50
N ASN A 414 16.20 -17.93 -31.81
CA ASN A 414 16.32 -16.89 -32.85
C ASN A 414 16.80 -17.44 -34.21
N GLY A 415 16.36 -18.66 -34.54
CA GLY A 415 16.75 -19.38 -35.76
C GLY A 415 18.14 -20.03 -35.74
N VAL A 416 18.91 -19.90 -34.65
CA VAL A 416 20.19 -20.57 -34.45
C VAL A 416 19.97 -21.84 -33.63
N VAL A 417 20.47 -22.98 -34.10
CA VAL A 417 20.28 -24.26 -33.42
C VAL A 417 21.16 -24.41 -32.19
N GLU A 418 20.55 -24.85 -31.08
CA GLU A 418 21.26 -25.17 -29.85
C GLU A 418 21.77 -26.60 -29.92
N SER A 419 23.08 -26.75 -30.17
CA SER A 419 23.71 -28.05 -30.46
C SER A 419 23.61 -29.05 -29.30
N GLU A 420 23.44 -28.58 -28.08
CA GLU A 420 23.28 -29.40 -26.86
C GLU A 420 21.92 -30.11 -26.82
N THR A 421 20.92 -29.61 -27.56
CA THR A 421 19.56 -30.17 -27.59
C THR A 421 19.38 -31.25 -28.66
N LYS A 422 20.45 -31.66 -29.35
CA LYS A 422 20.36 -32.55 -30.52
C LYS A 422 19.85 -33.95 -30.16
N VAL A 423 18.85 -34.43 -30.92
CA VAL A 423 18.32 -35.80 -30.77
C VAL A 423 18.28 -36.48 -32.14
N TYR A 424 18.81 -37.70 -32.20
CA TYR A 424 18.92 -38.49 -33.42
C TYR A 424 17.74 -39.45 -33.56
N GLY A 425 17.14 -39.50 -34.73
CA GLY A 425 16.14 -40.50 -35.11
C GLY A 425 16.41 -41.04 -36.49
N ARG A 426 16.56 -42.35 -36.60
CA ARG A 426 16.70 -43.03 -37.90
C ARG A 426 15.41 -43.74 -38.24
N ALA A 427 14.79 -43.31 -39.34
CA ALA A 427 13.56 -43.89 -39.84
C ALA A 427 13.83 -44.71 -41.09
N THR A 428 13.27 -45.90 -41.15
CA THR A 428 13.35 -46.79 -42.31
C THR A 428 12.07 -46.73 -43.13
N SER A 429 12.21 -46.75 -44.44
CA SER A 429 11.11 -46.98 -45.38
C SER A 429 11.63 -47.83 -46.52
N SER A 430 10.95 -48.94 -46.82
CA SER A 430 11.27 -49.79 -47.97
C SER A 430 10.01 -50.06 -48.78
N TRP A 431 10.18 -50.59 -49.99
CA TRP A 431 9.04 -51.03 -50.81
C TRP A 431 8.21 -52.12 -50.12
N PHE A 432 8.81 -52.91 -49.22
CA PHE A 432 8.16 -54.01 -48.50
C PHE A 432 7.71 -53.65 -47.09
N SER A 433 8.02 -52.46 -46.58
CA SER A 433 7.70 -52.04 -45.21
C SER A 433 7.27 -50.57 -45.19
N PRO A 434 6.05 -50.26 -44.69
CA PRO A 434 5.58 -48.89 -44.60
C PRO A 434 6.52 -48.02 -43.77
N ALA A 435 6.61 -46.73 -44.11
CA ALA A 435 7.50 -45.79 -43.44
C ALA A 435 7.31 -45.83 -41.91
N SER A 436 8.39 -46.09 -41.19
CA SER A 436 8.37 -46.17 -39.73
C SER A 436 7.96 -44.82 -39.13
N LEU A 437 6.98 -44.84 -38.22
CA LEU A 437 6.65 -43.71 -37.38
C LEU A 437 7.72 -43.57 -36.31
N ILE A 438 8.24 -42.36 -36.12
CA ILE A 438 9.17 -42.03 -35.03
C ILE A 438 8.58 -40.91 -34.19
N ALA A 439 8.72 -41.04 -32.88
CA ALA A 439 8.52 -39.97 -31.92
C ALA A 439 9.86 -39.68 -31.22
N LEU A 440 10.31 -38.42 -31.26
CA LEU A 440 11.55 -37.98 -30.61
C LEU A 440 11.22 -36.95 -29.52
N PRO A 441 11.57 -37.21 -28.26
CA PRO A 441 11.59 -36.19 -27.23
C PRO A 441 12.86 -35.33 -27.39
N ILE A 442 12.73 -34.02 -27.26
CA ILE A 442 13.82 -33.05 -27.25
C ILE A 442 13.68 -32.20 -26.00
N THR A 443 14.75 -32.02 -25.25
CA THR A 443 14.76 -31.18 -24.05
C THR A 443 16.00 -30.29 -24.05
N GLY A 444 15.88 -29.12 -23.45
CA GLY A 444 16.98 -28.18 -23.31
C GLY A 444 16.71 -27.16 -22.21
N THR A 445 17.77 -26.57 -21.69
CA THR A 445 17.71 -25.41 -20.79
C THR A 445 18.32 -24.24 -21.52
N LEU A 446 17.53 -23.18 -21.74
CA LEU A 446 17.95 -22.02 -22.52
C LEU A 446 17.74 -20.74 -21.70
N LEU A 447 18.71 -19.84 -21.73
CA LEU A 447 18.54 -18.46 -21.27
C LEU A 447 17.79 -17.68 -22.36
N LEU A 448 16.62 -17.15 -22.02
CA LEU A 448 15.82 -16.31 -22.92
C LEU A 448 15.82 -14.88 -22.42
N ASP A 449 16.09 -13.96 -23.35
CA ASP A 449 15.86 -12.53 -23.20
C ASP A 449 14.50 -12.15 -23.79
N LYS A 450 13.99 -10.97 -23.46
CA LYS A 450 12.75 -10.44 -24.05
C LYS A 450 12.81 -10.48 -25.58
N ASN A 451 11.74 -11.00 -26.19
CA ASN A 451 11.57 -11.25 -27.62
C ASN A 451 12.44 -12.38 -28.21
N ASP A 452 13.14 -13.17 -27.38
CA ASP A 452 13.79 -14.39 -27.89
C ASP A 452 12.73 -15.39 -28.37
N GLU A 453 13.01 -15.99 -29.53
CA GLU A 453 12.12 -16.90 -30.21
C GLU A 453 12.64 -18.34 -30.15
N ILE A 454 11.78 -19.25 -29.72
CA ILE A 454 12.04 -20.69 -29.67
C ILE A 454 11.26 -21.41 -30.77
N SER A 455 11.94 -22.35 -31.42
CA SER A 455 11.41 -23.11 -32.53
C SER A 455 12.11 -24.45 -32.67
N VAL A 456 11.46 -25.43 -33.32
CA VAL A 456 12.07 -26.76 -33.53
C VAL A 456 12.61 -26.88 -34.95
N TYR A 457 13.90 -27.22 -35.05
CA TYR A 457 14.62 -27.39 -36.30
C TYR A 457 14.99 -28.85 -36.51
N VAL A 458 15.16 -29.24 -37.77
CA VAL A 458 15.58 -30.58 -38.15
C VAL A 458 16.63 -30.51 -39.25
N ARG A 459 17.64 -31.39 -39.16
CA ARG A 459 18.62 -31.65 -40.20
C ARG A 459 18.50 -33.10 -40.65
N ARG A 460 18.44 -33.34 -41.97
CA ARG A 460 18.65 -34.68 -42.52
C ARG A 460 20.15 -34.92 -42.61
N SER A 461 20.71 -35.79 -41.78
CA SER A 461 22.17 -36.05 -41.73
C SER A 461 22.63 -37.12 -42.72
N GLU A 462 21.75 -38.07 -43.05
CA GLU A 462 22.01 -39.16 -43.98
C GLU A 462 20.72 -39.52 -44.72
N GLY A 463 20.86 -40.09 -45.93
CA GLY A 463 19.72 -40.55 -46.73
C GLY A 463 19.17 -39.51 -47.70
N SER A 464 17.88 -39.65 -48.04
CA SER A 464 17.15 -38.81 -49.00
C SER A 464 15.70 -38.53 -48.54
N GLY A 465 14.89 -37.87 -49.37
CA GLY A 465 13.47 -37.63 -49.07
C GLY A 465 13.20 -36.52 -48.04
N SER A 466 11.96 -36.46 -47.59
CA SER A 466 11.41 -35.39 -46.76
C SER A 466 10.88 -35.94 -45.44
N LEU A 467 10.66 -35.02 -44.49
CA LEU A 467 10.07 -35.33 -43.18
C LEU A 467 8.62 -34.85 -43.16
N LYS A 468 7.66 -35.74 -42.97
CA LYS A 468 6.24 -35.40 -42.76
C LYS A 468 5.94 -35.39 -41.27
N THR A 469 5.78 -34.20 -40.69
CA THR A 469 5.39 -34.00 -39.29
C THR A 469 3.93 -34.35 -39.12
N LEU A 470 3.63 -35.21 -38.14
CA LEU A 470 2.28 -35.57 -37.75
C LEU A 470 1.85 -34.84 -36.49
N SER A 471 2.77 -34.69 -35.53
CA SER A 471 2.53 -33.86 -34.38
C SER A 471 3.83 -33.27 -33.84
N LEU A 472 3.69 -32.11 -33.21
CA LEU A 472 4.74 -31.45 -32.44
C LEU A 472 4.07 -30.90 -31.20
N ASN A 473 4.57 -31.24 -30.03
CA ASN A 473 4.15 -30.59 -28.79
C ASN A 473 5.38 -29.95 -28.20
N LEU A 474 5.39 -28.62 -28.06
CA LEU A 474 6.46 -27.88 -27.40
C LEU A 474 5.87 -27.11 -26.23
N SER A 475 6.51 -27.22 -25.07
CA SER A 475 6.19 -26.48 -23.86
C SER A 475 7.44 -25.87 -23.24
N ILE A 476 7.28 -24.70 -22.62
CA ILE A 476 8.34 -23.91 -22.00
C ILE A 476 7.87 -23.42 -20.63
N ARG A 477 8.72 -23.54 -19.60
CA ARG A 477 8.49 -23.03 -18.23
C ARG A 477 9.79 -22.69 -17.50
#